data_AF-A0AAQ0CID0-F1
#
_entry.id   AF-A0AAQ0CID0-F1
#
_cell.length_a   1.000
_cell.length_b   1.000
_cell.length_c   1.000
_cell.angle_alpha   90.00
_cell.angle_beta   90.00
_cell.angle_gamma   90.00
#
_symmetry.space_group_name_H-M   'P 1'
#
loop_
_entity.id
_entity.type
_entity.pdbx_description
1 polymer ?
#
loop_
_entity_poly.entity_id
_entity_poly.type
_entity_poly.pdbx_seq_one_letter_code
_entity_poly.pdbx_strand_id
1 'polypeptide(L)'
;MRDLYQRLTLTPDASDQEINSAVARCPNSALRQDAETVLGVAEHRDAYNKLHKTVSDIGQLRARLGLTHGAHWQGDVANDFSLPPDHAISRHDELIDRVSLAVSLYNRWRRFKGPWLLVALLAIGAGIGLAFGLALGLGLSVG
;
A
#
# COMPACT_ATOMS: atom_id res chain seq x y z
N MET A 1 -21.94 9.25 9.43
CA MET A 1 -21.76 10.44 10.27
C MET A 1 -20.78 11.35 9.55
N ARG A 2 -21.06 12.65 9.43
CA ARG A 2 -20.12 13.62 8.84
C ARG A 2 -19.19 14.16 9.92
N ASP A 3 -17.94 14.45 9.56
CA ASP A 3 -17.01 15.11 10.47
C ASP A 3 -17.30 16.62 10.49
N LEU A 4 -17.99 17.08 11.54
CA LEU A 4 -18.34 18.48 11.73
C LEU A 4 -17.10 19.32 12.06
N TYR A 5 -16.13 18.77 12.78
CA TYR A 5 -14.89 19.47 13.11
C TYR A 5 -14.06 19.72 11.85
N GLN A 6 -13.86 18.70 11.02
CA GLN A 6 -13.15 18.83 9.75
C GLN A 6 -13.84 19.83 8.82
N ARG A 7 -15.17 19.74 8.68
CA ARG A 7 -15.95 20.60 7.77
C ARG A 7 -16.06 22.05 8.25
N LEU A 8 -16.01 22.29 9.56
CA LEU A 8 -15.95 23.64 10.15
C LEU A 8 -14.51 24.17 10.31
N THR A 9 -13.49 23.37 9.94
CA THR A 9 -12.07 23.70 10.15
C THR A 9 -11.75 23.98 11.62
N LEU A 10 -12.27 23.12 12.50
CA LEU A 10 -12.08 23.17 13.95
C LEU A 10 -11.30 21.96 14.42
N THR A 11 -10.60 22.11 15.55
CA THR A 11 -10.06 20.98 16.30
C THR A 11 -11.13 20.44 17.27
N PRO A 12 -11.10 19.15 17.64
CA PRO A 12 -12.00 18.60 18.66
C PRO A 12 -11.91 19.33 20.02
N ASP A 13 -10.73 19.87 20.32
CA ASP A 13 -10.43 20.63 21.54
C ASP A 13 -10.78 22.12 21.44
N ALA A 14 -11.43 22.56 20.36
CA ALA A 14 -11.82 23.96 20.18
C ALA A 14 -12.70 24.46 21.33
N SER A 15 -12.49 25.71 21.73
CA SER A 15 -13.32 26.38 22.74
C SER A 15 -14.73 26.64 22.22
N ASP A 16 -15.69 26.83 23.13
CA ASP A 16 -17.08 27.18 22.76
C ASP A 16 -17.15 28.47 21.93
N GLN A 17 -16.25 29.42 22.20
CA GLN A 17 -16.16 30.67 21.44
C GLN A 17 -15.71 30.44 19.99
N GLU A 18 -14.73 29.56 19.77
CA GLU A 18 -14.25 29.20 18.43
C GLU A 18 -15.32 28.45 17.65
N ILE A 19 -16.02 27.52 18.32
CA ILE A 19 -17.14 26.77 17.72
C ILE A 19 -18.23 27.74 17.26
N ASN A 20 -18.73 28.60 18.16
CA ASN A 20 -19.78 29.57 17.83
C ASN A 20 -19.35 30.51 16.69
N SER A 21 -18.08 30.95 16.70
CA SER A 21 -17.53 31.81 15.65
C SER A 21 -17.39 31.10 14.30
N ALA A 22 -17.08 29.81 14.29
CA ALA A 22 -17.00 29.02 13.06
C ALA A 22 -18.39 28.71 12.49
N VAL A 23 -19.34 28.35 13.36
CA VAL A 23 -20.75 28.11 13.01
C VAL A 23 -21.38 29.37 12.41
N ALA A 24 -21.17 30.54 13.02
CA ALA A 24 -21.72 31.81 12.54
C ALA A 24 -21.16 32.22 11.16
N ARG A 25 -19.88 31.91 10.88
CA ARG A 25 -19.22 32.20 9.60
C ARG A 25 -19.50 31.16 8.51
N CYS A 26 -20.14 30.04 8.84
CA CYS A 26 -20.39 28.96 7.90
C CYS A 26 -21.45 29.38 6.86
N PRO A 27 -21.12 29.38 5.54
CA PRO A 27 -22.06 29.75 4.49
C PRO A 27 -23.08 28.63 4.18
N ASN A 28 -22.81 27.39 4.59
CA ASN A 28 -23.68 26.25 4.33
C ASN A 28 -24.73 26.12 5.45
N SER A 29 -25.98 26.43 5.13
CA SER A 29 -27.10 26.42 6.09
C SER A 29 -27.35 25.04 6.71
N ALA A 30 -27.21 23.96 5.94
CA ALA A 30 -27.39 22.60 6.45
C ALA A 30 -26.29 22.23 7.46
N LEU A 31 -25.02 22.52 7.12
CA LEU A 31 -23.90 22.28 8.03
C LEU A 31 -24.02 23.11 9.31
N ARG A 32 -24.47 24.36 9.18
CA ARG A 32 -24.67 25.27 10.32
C ARG A 32 -25.72 24.71 11.28
N GLN A 33 -26.87 24.28 10.77
CA GLN A 33 -27.94 23.74 11.61
C GLN A 33 -27.55 22.44 12.33
N ASP A 34 -26.84 21.55 11.63
CA ASP A 34 -26.29 20.32 12.22
C ASP A 34 -25.31 20.68 13.35
N ALA A 35 -24.41 21.64 13.11
CA ALA A 35 -23.42 22.08 14.09
C ALA A 35 -24.03 22.80 15.29
N GLU A 36 -25.04 23.65 15.10
CA GLU A 36 -25.77 24.30 16.21
C GLU A 36 -26.46 23.26 17.11
N THR A 37 -27.08 22.25 16.50
CA THR A 37 -27.80 21.20 17.23
C THR A 37 -26.86 20.30 18.03
N VAL A 38 -25.72 19.96 17.43
CA VAL A 38 -24.79 18.95 17.97
C VAL A 38 -23.71 19.57 18.85
N LEU A 39 -23.11 20.70 18.43
CA LEU A 39 -22.00 21.35 19.14
C LEU A 39 -22.47 22.48 20.06
N GLY A 40 -23.68 23.01 19.87
CA GLY A 40 -24.20 24.12 20.68
C GLY A 40 -24.67 23.73 22.08
N VAL A 41 -24.89 22.45 22.35
CA VAL A 41 -25.27 21.92 23.67
C VAL A 41 -24.15 21.03 24.20
N ALA A 42 -23.64 21.32 25.39
CA ALA A 42 -22.50 20.60 25.98
C ALA A 42 -22.72 19.07 26.06
N GLU A 43 -23.92 18.63 26.43
CA GLU A 43 -24.25 17.20 26.50
C GLU A 43 -24.21 16.51 25.13
N HIS A 44 -24.77 17.17 24.10
CA HIS A 44 -24.72 16.66 22.73
C HIS A 44 -23.29 16.67 22.18
N ARG A 45 -22.52 17.70 22.51
CA ARG A 45 -21.10 17.82 22.14
C ARG A 45 -20.29 16.68 22.74
N ASP A 46 -20.50 16.35 24.02
CA ASP A 46 -19.82 15.24 24.68
C ASP A 46 -20.18 13.88 24.05
N ALA A 47 -21.46 13.65 23.74
CA ALA A 47 -21.90 12.46 23.04
C ALA A 47 -21.26 12.38 21.64
N TYR A 48 -21.24 13.50 20.92
CA TYR A 48 -20.60 13.62 19.62
C TYR A 48 -19.10 13.34 19.68
N ASN A 49 -18.38 13.89 20.67
CA ASN A 49 -16.94 13.67 20.85
C ASN A 49 -16.60 12.20 21.08
N LYS A 50 -17.39 11.50 21.90
CA LYS A 50 -17.21 10.05 22.12
C LYS A 50 -17.40 9.25 20.83
N LEU A 51 -18.43 9.60 20.07
CA LEU A 51 -18.73 8.93 18.81
C LEU A 51 -17.68 9.25 17.74
N HIS A 52 -17.27 10.51 17.63
CA HIS A 52 -16.22 10.99 16.72
C HIS A 52 -14.90 10.24 16.97
N LYS A 53 -14.50 10.12 18.24
CA LYS A 53 -13.32 9.33 18.63
C LYS A 53 -13.45 7.87 18.18
N THR A 54 -14.58 7.23 18.48
CA THR A 54 -14.81 5.82 18.13
C THR A 54 -14.72 5.59 16.62
N VAL A 55 -15.35 6.45 15.81
CA VAL A 55 -15.32 6.34 14.35
C VAL A 55 -13.93 6.64 13.79
N SER A 56 -13.21 7.59 14.38
CA SER A 56 -11.80 7.89 14.04
C SER A 56 -10.89 6.69 14.31
N ASP A 57 -11.04 6.03 15.46
CA ASP A 57 -10.28 4.83 15.83
C ASP A 57 -10.56 3.67 14.85
N ILE A 58 -11.84 3.49 14.45
CA ILE A 58 -12.22 2.52 13.41
C ILE A 58 -11.58 2.88 12.06
N GLY A 59 -11.57 4.18 11.70
CA GLY A 59 -10.92 4.67 10.48
C GLY A 59 -9.43 4.36 10.45
N GLN A 60 -8.73 4.58 11.58
CA GLN A 60 -7.32 4.24 11.74
C GLN A 60 -7.07 2.74 11.67
N LEU A 61 -7.90 1.93 12.33
CA LEU A 61 -7.79 0.48 12.29
C LEU A 61 -7.98 -0.04 10.85
N ARG A 62 -8.99 0.48 10.14
CA ARG A 62 -9.25 0.13 8.74
C ARG A 62 -8.06 0.48 7.84
N ALA A 63 -7.45 1.65 8.05
CA ALA A 63 -6.26 2.09 7.33
C ALA A 63 -5.08 1.13 7.54
N ARG A 64 -4.84 0.72 8.79
CA ARG A 64 -3.77 -0.23 9.16
C ARG A 64 -4.00 -1.64 8.63
N LEU A 65 -5.26 -2.06 8.51
CA LEU A 65 -5.61 -3.37 7.95
C LEU A 65 -5.67 -3.40 6.41
N GLY A 66 -5.41 -2.26 5.74
CA GLY A 66 -5.51 -2.18 4.27
C GLY A 66 -6.94 -2.29 3.75
N LEU A 67 -7.95 -2.11 4.60
CA LEU A 67 -9.36 -2.27 4.27
C LEU A 67 -9.99 -0.97 3.74
N THR A 68 -9.18 -0.03 3.28
CA THR A 68 -9.61 1.31 2.83
C THR A 68 -10.37 1.30 1.51
N HIS A 69 -10.27 0.24 0.70
CA HIS A 69 -10.82 0.17 -0.65
C HIS A 69 -12.09 -0.69 -0.78
N GLY A 70 -12.68 -1.15 0.33
CA GLY A 70 -13.88 -2.00 0.27
C GLY A 70 -15.09 -1.27 -0.33
N ALA A 71 -15.92 -1.99 -1.09
CA ALA A 71 -17.08 -1.43 -1.82
C ALA A 71 -18.07 -0.64 -0.95
N HIS A 72 -18.18 -0.98 0.33
CA HIS A 72 -19.09 -0.31 1.28
C HIS A 72 -18.49 0.96 1.93
N TRP A 73 -17.24 1.29 1.63
CA TRP A 73 -16.52 2.44 2.19
C TRP A 73 -16.35 3.59 1.19
N GLN A 74 -17.02 3.51 0.05
CA GLN A 74 -16.95 4.49 -1.03
C GLN A 74 -18.02 5.56 -0.82
N GLY A 75 -17.60 6.81 -0.61
CA GLY A 75 -18.50 7.96 -0.50
C GLY A 75 -17.90 9.12 0.27
N ASP A 76 -18.37 10.34 0.00
CA ASP A 76 -17.90 11.59 0.63
C ASP A 76 -17.92 11.49 2.17
N VAL A 77 -19.02 11.03 2.74
CA VAL A 77 -19.19 10.90 4.20
C VAL A 77 -18.36 9.76 4.81
N ALA A 78 -18.08 8.70 4.06
CA ALA A 78 -17.24 7.59 4.52
C ALA A 78 -15.74 7.94 4.52
N ASN A 79 -15.38 8.98 3.77
CA ASN A 79 -14.03 9.49 3.63
C ASN A 79 -13.66 10.57 4.64
N ASP A 80 -14.62 11.22 5.29
CA ASP A 80 -14.36 12.20 6.36
C ASP A 80 -13.43 11.61 7.47
N PHE A 81 -13.53 10.30 7.72
CA PHE A 81 -12.69 9.57 8.71
C PHE A 81 -11.65 8.63 8.07
N SER A 82 -11.42 8.75 6.76
CA SER A 82 -10.36 8.01 6.06
C SER A 82 -9.01 8.65 6.34
N LEU A 83 -8.22 8.01 7.21
CA LEU A 83 -6.80 8.35 7.33
C LEU A 83 -6.03 7.72 6.16
N PRO A 84 -5.02 8.43 5.60
CA PRO A 84 -4.07 7.78 4.71
C PRO A 84 -3.45 6.59 5.46
N PRO A 85 -3.18 5.47 4.78
CA PRO A 85 -2.57 4.31 5.42
C PRO A 85 -1.29 4.74 6.14
N ASP A 86 -1.31 4.62 7.47
CA ASP A 86 -0.15 4.86 8.32
C ASP A 86 0.96 3.93 7.81
N HIS A 87 1.97 4.49 7.14
CA HIS A 87 3.18 3.78 6.72
C HIS A 87 4.05 3.32 7.92
N ALA A 88 3.51 3.39 9.14
CA ALA A 88 4.12 2.98 10.39
C ALA A 88 4.42 1.47 10.48
N ILE A 89 4.01 0.68 9.49
CA ILE A 89 4.57 -0.66 9.26
C ILE A 89 5.04 -0.76 7.81
N SER A 90 6.10 0.00 7.52
CA SER A 90 7.01 -0.25 6.40
C SER A 90 7.76 -1.58 6.60
N ARG A 91 7.02 -2.70 6.58
CA ARG A 91 7.60 -4.02 6.27
C ARG A 91 7.61 -4.27 4.78
N HIS A 92 6.95 -3.42 3.99
CA HIS A 92 7.04 -3.47 2.53
C HIS A 92 8.42 -3.05 2.05
N ASP A 93 9.01 -1.96 2.57
CA ASP A 93 10.36 -1.57 2.14
C ASP A 93 11.39 -2.62 2.58
N GLU A 94 11.24 -3.21 3.76
CA GLU A 94 12.08 -4.33 4.23
C GLU A 94 11.91 -5.60 3.36
N LEU A 95 10.67 -5.93 2.95
CA LEU A 95 10.42 -7.07 2.06
C LEU A 95 10.98 -6.82 0.65
N ILE A 96 10.77 -5.62 0.10
CA ILE A 96 11.29 -5.26 -1.22
C ILE A 96 12.82 -5.27 -1.22
N ASP A 97 13.46 -4.77 -0.16
CA ASP A 97 14.91 -4.82 -0.02
C ASP A 97 15.43 -6.26 0.02
N ARG A 98 14.85 -7.12 0.86
CA ARG A 98 15.23 -8.54 0.93
C ARG A 98 14.98 -9.32 -0.36
N VAL A 99 13.87 -9.06 -1.05
CA VAL A 99 13.55 -9.68 -2.33
C VAL A 99 14.51 -9.18 -3.42
N SER A 100 14.82 -7.88 -3.44
CA SER A 100 15.77 -7.30 -4.40
C SER A 100 17.19 -7.85 -4.21
N LEU A 101 17.62 -8.05 -2.96
CA LEU A 101 18.89 -8.69 -2.62
C LEU A 101 18.91 -10.15 -3.09
N ALA A 102 17.85 -10.93 -2.83
CA ALA A 102 17.76 -12.31 -3.30
C ALA A 102 17.76 -12.42 -4.84
N VAL A 103 17.03 -11.54 -5.52
CA VAL A 103 16.96 -11.50 -6.99
C VAL A 103 18.31 -11.10 -7.58
N SER A 104 19.01 -10.10 -7.01
CA SER A 104 20.31 -9.67 -7.52
C SER A 104 21.40 -10.74 -7.38
N LEU A 105 21.41 -11.49 -6.27
CA LEU A 105 22.32 -12.61 -6.04
C LEU A 105 22.05 -13.76 -7.01
N TYR A 106 20.77 -14.11 -7.19
CA TYR A 106 20.38 -15.14 -8.16
C TYR A 106 20.74 -14.74 -9.60
N ASN A 107 20.46 -13.49 -9.99
CA ASN A 107 20.74 -13.00 -11.33
C ASN A 107 22.24 -12.91 -11.61
N ARG A 108 23.04 -12.53 -10.61
CA ARG A 108 24.51 -12.54 -10.69
C ARG A 108 25.06 -13.96 -10.85
N TRP A 109 24.58 -14.91 -10.04
CA TRP A 109 24.99 -16.31 -10.15
C TRP A 109 24.62 -16.93 -11.50
N ARG A 110 23.40 -16.66 -11.99
CA ARG A 110 22.93 -17.10 -13.31
C ARG A 110 23.76 -16.50 -14.44
N ARG A 111 24.15 -15.22 -14.33
CA ARG A 111 25.00 -14.55 -15.32
C ARG A 111 26.40 -15.18 -15.44
N PHE A 112 26.96 -15.69 -14.35
CA PHE A 112 28.23 -16.43 -14.40
C PHE A 112 28.08 -17.85 -14.94
N LYS A 113 26.93 -18.51 -14.69
CA LYS A 113 26.67 -19.88 -15.19
C LYS A 113 26.22 -19.94 -16.64
N GLY A 114 25.55 -18.92 -17.16
CA GLY A 114 25.08 -18.83 -18.55
C GLY A 114 26.17 -19.12 -19.60
N PRO A 115 27.31 -18.41 -19.60
CA PRO A 115 28.38 -18.67 -20.56
C PRO A 115 29.02 -20.05 -20.37
N TRP A 116 29.06 -20.58 -19.15
CA TRP A 116 29.58 -21.93 -18.88
C TRP A 116 28.70 -23.03 -19.50
N LEU A 117 27.37 -22.84 -19.50
CA LEU A 117 26.44 -23.73 -20.19
C LEU A 117 26.67 -23.72 -21.71
N LEU A 118 26.96 -22.56 -22.31
CA LEU A 118 27.29 -22.47 -23.74
C LEU A 118 28.60 -23.21 -24.06
N VAL A 119 29.62 -23.06 -23.21
CA VAL A 119 30.89 -23.78 -23.37
C VAL A 119 30.68 -25.29 -23.25
N ALA A 120 29.92 -25.76 -22.27
CA ALA A 120 29.61 -27.18 -22.10
C ALA A 120 28.86 -27.74 -23.33
N LEU A 121 27.88 -27.00 -23.86
CA LEU A 121 27.10 -27.41 -25.01
C LEU A 121 27.96 -27.48 -26.28
N LEU A 122 28.88 -26.53 -26.45
CA LEU A 122 29.83 -26.53 -27.57
C LEU A 122 30.86 -27.66 -27.46
N ALA A 123 31.34 -27.96 -26.25
CA ALA A 123 32.26 -29.07 -25.99
C ALA A 123 31.61 -30.43 -26.29
N ILE A 124 30.34 -30.63 -25.90
CA ILE A 124 29.58 -31.84 -26.21
C ILE A 124 29.41 -31.99 -27.73
N GLY A 125 29.01 -30.92 -28.42
CA GLY A 125 28.86 -30.94 -29.88
C GLY A 125 30.16 -31.28 -30.61
N ALA A 126 31.28 -30.69 -30.18
CA ALA A 126 32.60 -30.98 -30.74
C ALA A 126 33.05 -32.43 -30.48
N GLY A 127 32.81 -32.95 -29.28
CA GLY A 127 33.13 -34.33 -28.94
C GLY A 127 32.35 -35.35 -29.77
N ILE A 128 31.06 -35.11 -29.99
CA ILE A 128 30.22 -35.98 -30.86
C ILE A 128 30.73 -35.93 -32.30
N GLY A 129 31.03 -34.74 -32.84
CA GLY A 129 31.54 -34.57 -34.19
C GLY A 129 32.89 -35.26 -34.42
N LEU A 130 33.81 -35.14 -33.47
CA LEU A 130 35.13 -35.81 -33.54
C LEU A 130 35.00 -37.34 -33.47
N ALA A 131 34.13 -37.87 -32.60
CA ALA A 131 33.90 -39.31 -32.51
C ALA A 131 33.29 -39.87 -33.80
N PHE A 132 32.30 -39.18 -34.37
CA PHE A 132 31.69 -39.57 -35.64
C PHE A 132 32.67 -39.48 -36.81
N GLY A 133 33.48 -38.43 -36.88
CA GLY A 133 34.50 -38.25 -37.90
C GLY A 133 35.60 -39.31 -37.85
N LEU A 134 36.08 -39.65 -36.65
CA LEU A 134 37.05 -40.73 -36.46
C LEU A 134 36.47 -42.10 -36.82
N ALA A 135 35.23 -42.39 -36.44
CA ALA A 135 34.56 -43.64 -36.79
C ALA A 135 34.38 -43.80 -38.30
N LEU A 136 33.99 -42.74 -39.02
CA LEU A 136 33.85 -42.75 -40.48
C LEU A 136 35.21 -42.84 -41.19
N GLY A 137 36.23 -42.14 -40.69
CA GLY A 137 37.59 -42.18 -41.25
C GLY A 137 38.26 -43.55 -41.09
N LEU A 138 38.09 -44.20 -39.94
CA LEU A 138 38.59 -45.56 -39.73
C LEU A 138 37.78 -46.61 -40.51
N GLY A 139 36.46 -46.41 -40.66
CA GLY A 139 35.60 -47.28 -41.46
C GLY A 139 35.92 -47.27 -42.97
N LEU A 140 36.34 -46.12 -43.51
CA LEU A 140 36.78 -45.98 -44.91
C LEU A 140 38.23 -46.45 -45.14
N SER A 141 39.05 -46.59 -44.10
CA SER A 141 40.43 -47.11 -44.17
C SER A 141 40.51 -48.64 -44.12
N VAL A 142 39.42 -49.33 -43.80
CA VAL A 142 39.35 -50.80 -43.66
C VAL A 142 38.39 -51.40 -44.72
N GLY A 143 38.14 -50.68 -45.82
CA GLY A 143 37.37 -51.14 -46.98
C GLY A 143 38.25 -51.48 -48.17
#